data_AF-A0A6N2DWS5-F1
#
_entry.id   AF-A0A6N2DWS5-F1
#
_cell.length_a   1.000
_cell.length_b   1.000
_cell.length_c   1.000
_cell.angle_alpha   90.00
_cell.angle_beta   90.00
_cell.angle_gamma   90.00
#
_symmetry.space_group_name_H-M   'P 1'
#
loop_
_entity.id
_entity.type
_entity.pdbx_description
1 polymer ?
#
loop_
_entity_poly.entity_id
_entity_poly.type
_entity_poly.pdbx_seq_one_letter_code
_entity_poly.pdbx_strand_id
1 'polypeptide(L)'
;MLRIRYLFSALLLMLLFTACEDIFTNNVFSNFQRDPDNLSKDQLLSRAAYVGGDRAEAAKLYEALKTKISAGDDAEVFLVMTNLALTASGVLDELQDLVKIGIDGDLDDAEALSGALDDKLNNVNYTYVQEAQQQILAARAAGGTVSTDQYVFVTIGLIMQEANEQGTRVGDLTFVPDSPLASFVDEAVADLEAQGKSGTALRELRIFLGSE
;
A
#
# COMPACT_ATOMS: atom_id res chain seq x y z
N MET A 1 12.45 -58.76 -17.95
CA MET A 1 11.74 -57.76 -18.77
C MET A 1 10.72 -56.91 -17.99
N LEU A 2 10.06 -57.43 -16.94
CA LEU A 2 9.08 -56.67 -16.14
C LEU A 2 9.69 -55.41 -15.47
N ARG A 3 10.91 -55.49 -14.93
CA ARG A 3 11.57 -54.39 -14.20
C ARG A 3 11.90 -53.16 -15.05
N ILE A 4 12.21 -53.34 -16.34
CA ILE A 4 12.53 -52.24 -17.27
C ILE A 4 11.27 -51.44 -17.62
N ARG A 5 10.11 -52.12 -17.71
CA ARG A 5 8.83 -51.47 -17.99
C ARG A 5 8.41 -50.52 -16.87
N TYR A 6 8.55 -50.92 -15.61
CA TYR A 6 8.21 -50.06 -14.46
C TYR A 6 9.15 -48.86 -14.31
N LEU A 7 10.44 -49.03 -14.63
CA LEU A 7 11.40 -47.92 -14.66
C LEU A 7 11.03 -46.87 -15.72
N PHE A 8 10.61 -47.31 -16.91
CA PHE A 8 10.15 -46.39 -17.96
C PHE A 8 8.84 -45.68 -17.58
N SER A 9 7.89 -46.39 -16.97
CA SER A 9 6.64 -45.78 -16.50
C SER A 9 6.87 -44.77 -15.38
N ALA A 10 7.77 -45.06 -14.43
CA ALA A 10 8.12 -44.13 -13.35
C ALA A 10 8.85 -42.88 -13.87
N LEU A 11 9.76 -43.03 -14.84
CA LEU A 11 10.45 -41.92 -15.48
C LEU A 11 9.50 -41.00 -16.25
N LEU A 12 8.54 -41.58 -16.98
CA LEU A 12 7.53 -40.82 -17.71
C LEU A 12 6.60 -40.06 -16.75
N LEU A 13 6.27 -40.65 -15.60
CA LEU A 13 5.46 -40.02 -14.56
C LEU A 13 6.21 -38.83 -13.93
N MET A 14 7.50 -38.98 -13.63
CA MET A 14 8.33 -37.89 -13.10
C MET A 14 8.46 -36.73 -14.09
N LEU A 15 8.64 -37.02 -15.39
CA LEU A 15 8.69 -35.99 -16.43
C LEU A 15 7.36 -35.22 -16.59
N LEU A 16 6.22 -35.90 -16.39
CA LEU A 16 4.91 -35.26 -16.35
C LEU A 16 4.76 -34.32 -15.15
N PHE A 17 5.23 -34.70 -13.96
CA PHE A 17 5.16 -33.84 -12.79
C PHE A 17 6.06 -32.61 -12.89
N THR A 18 7.27 -32.73 -13.47
CA THR A 18 8.15 -31.57 -13.69
C THR A 18 7.63 -30.63 -14.77
N ALA A 19 6.92 -31.14 -15.78
CA ALA A 19 6.32 -30.31 -16.82
C ALA A 19 5.07 -29.54 -16.33
N CYS A 20 4.36 -30.05 -15.32
CA CYS A 20 3.24 -29.33 -14.73
C CYS A 20 3.70 -28.07 -13.98
N GLU A 21 4.81 -28.16 -13.24
CA GLU A 21 5.31 -27.03 -12.46
C GLU A 21 5.73 -25.86 -13.37
N ASP A 22 6.35 -26.16 -14.51
CA ASP A 22 6.77 -25.14 -15.47
C ASP A 22 5.58 -24.46 -16.19
N ILE A 23 4.50 -25.20 -16.50
CA ILE A 23 3.31 -24.66 -17.18
C ILE A 23 2.49 -23.75 -16.25
N PHE A 24 2.42 -24.04 -14.95
CA PHE A 24 1.69 -23.19 -14.00
C PHE A 24 2.53 -22.01 -13.50
N THR A 25 3.85 -22.13 -13.47
CA THR A 25 4.76 -21.07 -13.00
C THR A 25 5.12 -20.10 -14.14
N ASN A 26 5.37 -20.60 -15.36
CA ASN A 26 5.50 -19.80 -16.59
C ASN A 26 4.15 -19.73 -17.33
N ASN A 27 3.12 -19.31 -16.60
CA ASN A 27 1.73 -19.36 -17.01
C ASN A 27 1.51 -18.63 -18.35
N VAL A 28 1.36 -19.38 -19.44
CA VAL A 28 0.95 -18.89 -20.77
C VAL A 28 -0.42 -18.20 -20.71
N PHE A 29 -1.20 -18.42 -19.63
CA PHE A 29 -2.45 -17.73 -19.34
C PHE A 29 -2.31 -16.47 -18.46
N SER A 30 -1.10 -16.02 -18.10
CA SER A 30 -0.92 -14.68 -17.54
C SER A 30 -1.46 -13.60 -18.49
N ASN A 31 -1.32 -13.80 -19.81
CA ASN A 31 -1.94 -12.98 -20.86
C ASN A 31 -3.46 -13.20 -21.03
N PHE A 32 -4.03 -14.21 -20.36
CA PHE A 32 -5.48 -14.42 -20.29
C PHE A 32 -6.11 -13.81 -19.04
N GLN A 33 -5.32 -13.21 -18.15
CA GLN A 33 -5.89 -12.32 -17.14
C GLN A 33 -6.57 -11.17 -17.88
N ARG A 34 -7.88 -11.10 -17.72
CA ARG A 34 -8.74 -10.13 -18.38
C ARG A 34 -8.22 -8.74 -18.03
N ASP A 35 -7.86 -7.99 -19.07
CA ASP A 35 -7.39 -6.61 -18.96
C ASP A 35 -8.37 -5.79 -18.09
N PRO A 36 -7.91 -5.20 -16.97
CA PRO A 36 -8.74 -4.43 -16.05
C PRO A 36 -9.59 -3.36 -16.74
N ASP A 37 -9.08 -2.73 -17.81
CA ASP A 37 -9.76 -1.62 -18.48
C ASP A 37 -11.12 -2.03 -19.06
N ASN A 38 -11.25 -3.31 -19.43
CA ASN A 38 -12.46 -3.89 -20.02
C ASN A 38 -13.48 -4.41 -19.00
N LEU A 39 -13.18 -4.31 -17.70
CA LEU A 39 -14.08 -4.74 -16.63
C LEU A 39 -15.07 -3.63 -16.27
N SER A 40 -16.24 -4.02 -15.77
CA SER A 40 -17.17 -3.06 -15.14
C SER A 40 -16.60 -2.56 -13.82
N LYS A 41 -17.11 -1.42 -13.33
CA LYS A 41 -16.72 -0.87 -12.03
C LYS A 41 -16.90 -1.90 -10.90
N ASP A 42 -18.04 -2.58 -10.84
CA ASP A 42 -18.32 -3.59 -9.80
C ASP A 42 -17.35 -4.78 -9.88
N GLN A 43 -16.97 -5.20 -11.09
CA GLN A 43 -15.99 -6.26 -11.29
C GLN A 43 -14.59 -5.83 -10.81
N LEU A 44 -14.21 -4.58 -11.06
CA LEU A 44 -12.96 -4.03 -10.59
C LEU A 44 -12.93 -3.89 -9.06
N LEU A 45 -14.02 -3.39 -8.45
CA LEU A 45 -14.15 -3.31 -6.99
C LEU A 45 -14.09 -4.69 -6.34
N SER A 46 -14.78 -5.68 -6.93
CA SER A 46 -14.71 -7.06 -6.46
C SER A 46 -13.29 -7.63 -6.58
N ARG A 47 -12.56 -7.32 -7.66
CA ARG A 47 -11.18 -7.76 -7.85
C ARG A 47 -10.21 -7.07 -6.90
N ALA A 48 -10.43 -5.79 -6.59
CA ALA A 48 -9.60 -5.00 -5.68
C ALA A 48 -9.53 -5.62 -4.27
N ALA A 49 -10.59 -6.30 -3.82
CA ALA A 49 -10.60 -7.03 -2.56
C ALA A 49 -9.57 -8.18 -2.47
N TYR A 50 -9.01 -8.61 -3.61
CA TYR A 50 -8.07 -9.74 -3.70
C TYR A 50 -6.68 -9.36 -4.21
N VAL A 51 -6.39 -8.06 -4.40
CA VAL A 51 -5.10 -7.62 -4.98
C VAL A 51 -3.90 -8.00 -4.11
N GLY A 52 -4.12 -8.25 -2.82
CA GLY A 52 -3.06 -8.60 -1.89
C GLY A 52 -2.01 -7.48 -1.84
N GLY A 53 -0.72 -7.86 -1.81
CA GLY A 53 0.42 -6.93 -1.84
C GLY A 53 1.04 -6.71 -3.23
N ASP A 54 0.38 -7.12 -4.33
CA ASP A 54 0.93 -6.91 -5.67
C ASP A 54 0.80 -5.42 -6.09
N ARG A 55 1.91 -4.67 -5.97
CA ARG A 55 1.95 -3.24 -6.33
C ARG A 55 1.53 -2.98 -7.78
N ALA A 56 1.95 -3.83 -8.71
CA ALA A 56 1.70 -3.63 -10.13
C ALA A 56 0.24 -3.93 -10.50
N GLU A 57 -0.35 -4.96 -9.90
CA GLU A 57 -1.79 -5.22 -10.06
C GLU A 57 -2.62 -4.12 -9.39
N ALA A 58 -2.25 -3.67 -8.18
CA ALA A 58 -2.91 -2.58 -7.49
C ALA A 58 -2.92 -1.28 -8.30
N ALA A 59 -1.78 -0.90 -8.90
CA ALA A 59 -1.67 0.26 -9.77
C ALA A 59 -2.60 0.15 -10.98
N LYS A 60 -2.62 -1.00 -11.66
CA LYS A 60 -3.51 -1.23 -12.81
C LYS A 60 -4.99 -1.15 -12.43
N LEU A 61 -5.39 -1.74 -11.31
CA LEU A 61 -6.77 -1.65 -10.83
C LEU A 61 -7.14 -0.21 -10.45
N TYR A 62 -6.22 0.51 -9.81
CA TYR A 62 -6.42 1.92 -9.45
C TYR A 62 -6.69 2.76 -10.71
N GLU A 63 -5.82 2.68 -11.72
CA GLU A 63 -6.02 3.43 -12.97
C GLU A 63 -7.33 3.05 -13.67
N ALA A 64 -7.63 1.75 -13.77
CA ALA A 64 -8.87 1.28 -14.39
C ALA A 64 -10.12 1.78 -13.65
N LEU A 65 -10.10 1.79 -12.31
CA LEU A 65 -11.20 2.30 -11.49
C LEU A 65 -11.31 3.82 -11.54
N LYS A 66 -10.18 4.55 -11.52
CA LYS A 66 -10.14 6.01 -11.58
C LYS A 66 -10.92 6.56 -12.77
N THR A 67 -10.87 5.88 -13.91
CA THR A 67 -11.64 6.28 -15.12
C THR A 67 -13.15 6.02 -15.03
N LYS A 68 -13.60 5.22 -14.07
CA LYS A 68 -15.00 4.77 -13.91
C LYS A 68 -15.67 5.30 -12.64
N ILE A 69 -14.91 5.98 -11.78
CA ILE A 69 -15.39 6.59 -10.54
C ILE A 69 -15.93 7.99 -10.82
N SER A 70 -16.95 8.37 -10.06
CA SER A 70 -17.59 9.69 -10.11
C SER A 70 -17.63 10.32 -8.73
N ALA A 71 -17.72 11.66 -8.66
CA ALA A 71 -17.78 12.38 -7.39
C ALA A 71 -19.02 12.06 -6.53
N GLY A 72 -20.04 11.41 -7.11
CA GLY A 72 -21.24 10.98 -6.39
C GLY A 72 -21.21 9.52 -5.93
N ASP A 73 -20.06 8.85 -6.03
CA ASP A 73 -19.92 7.48 -5.58
C ASP A 73 -19.89 7.35 -4.06
N ASP A 74 -20.24 6.15 -3.57
CA ASP A 74 -20.25 5.84 -2.15
C ASP A 74 -18.84 5.89 -1.56
N ALA A 75 -18.74 6.27 -0.29
CA ALA A 75 -17.46 6.39 0.39
C ALA A 75 -16.62 5.09 0.37
N GLU A 76 -17.27 3.92 0.38
CA GLU A 76 -16.61 2.61 0.28
C GLU A 76 -15.75 2.49 -0.99
N VAL A 77 -16.17 3.09 -2.10
CA VAL A 77 -15.40 3.09 -3.35
C VAL A 77 -14.10 3.86 -3.17
N PHE A 78 -14.17 5.03 -2.55
CA PHE A 78 -12.98 5.86 -2.27
C PHE A 78 -12.05 5.16 -1.26
N LEU A 79 -12.58 4.48 -0.24
CA LEU A 79 -11.76 3.69 0.70
C LEU A 79 -11.02 2.54 0.01
N VAL A 80 -11.66 1.85 -0.94
CA VAL A 80 -11.00 0.82 -1.77
C VAL A 80 -9.90 1.45 -2.62
N MET A 81 -10.16 2.61 -3.23
CA MET A 81 -9.16 3.34 -4.01
C MET A 81 -7.97 3.77 -3.15
N THR A 82 -8.19 4.23 -1.91
CA THR A 82 -7.11 4.51 -0.95
C THR A 82 -6.23 3.29 -0.73
N ASN A 83 -6.81 2.12 -0.51
CA ASN A 83 -6.04 0.88 -0.27
C ASN A 83 -5.24 0.45 -1.51
N LEU A 84 -5.84 0.55 -2.71
CA LEU A 84 -5.14 0.27 -3.96
C LEU A 84 -3.97 1.23 -4.17
N ALA A 85 -4.17 2.53 -3.92
CA ALA A 85 -3.13 3.53 -4.04
C ALA A 85 -2.01 3.31 -3.01
N LEU A 86 -2.32 3.00 -1.75
CA LEU A 86 -1.33 2.63 -0.74
C LEU A 86 -0.53 1.37 -1.09
N THR A 87 -1.19 0.38 -1.71
CA THR A 87 -0.51 -0.83 -2.19
C THR A 87 0.38 -0.52 -3.39
N ALA A 88 -0.13 0.25 -4.36
CA ALA A 88 0.58 0.67 -5.56
C ALA A 88 1.78 1.58 -5.24
N SER A 89 1.68 2.39 -4.17
CA SER A 89 2.78 3.25 -3.73
C SER A 89 3.96 2.45 -3.17
N GLY A 90 3.70 1.24 -2.69
CA GLY A 90 4.71 0.40 -2.03
C GLY A 90 4.97 0.75 -0.58
N VAL A 91 4.35 1.80 -0.03
CA VAL A 91 4.52 2.20 1.38
C VAL A 91 4.26 1.02 2.32
N LEU A 92 3.23 0.22 2.05
CA LEU A 92 2.85 -0.90 2.93
C LEU A 92 3.96 -1.95 3.09
N ASP A 93 4.74 -2.23 2.05
CA ASP A 93 5.83 -3.20 2.15
C ASP A 93 7.01 -2.62 2.93
N GLU A 94 7.29 -1.33 2.75
CA GLU A 94 8.35 -0.66 3.50
C GLU A 94 8.00 -0.59 5.00
N LEU A 95 6.71 -0.42 5.33
CA LEU A 95 6.23 -0.45 6.71
C LEU A 95 6.33 -1.84 7.35
N GLN A 96 6.17 -2.93 6.60
CA GLN A 96 6.37 -4.28 7.15
C GLN A 96 7.80 -4.48 7.64
N ASP A 97 8.78 -3.86 6.98
CA ASP A 97 10.18 -3.88 7.43
C ASP A 97 10.38 -3.02 8.69
N LEU A 98 9.66 -1.90 8.85
CA LEU A 98 9.67 -1.13 10.11
C LEU A 98 9.05 -1.90 11.27
N VAL A 99 7.97 -2.65 11.02
CA VAL A 99 7.37 -3.52 12.05
C VAL A 99 8.37 -4.60 12.48
N LYS A 100 9.17 -5.17 11.55
CA LYS A 100 10.25 -6.10 11.92
C LYS A 100 11.31 -5.43 12.79
N ILE A 101 11.72 -4.21 12.44
CA ILE A 101 12.67 -3.43 13.23
C ILE A 101 12.12 -3.14 14.63
N GLY A 102 10.81 -2.88 14.76
CA GLY A 102 10.17 -2.67 16.05
C GLY A 102 9.90 -3.92 16.87
N ILE A 103 9.90 -5.10 16.25
CA ILE A 103 9.79 -6.40 16.94
C ILE A 103 11.17 -6.87 17.40
N ASP A 104 12.20 -6.66 16.57
CA ASP A 104 13.58 -7.10 16.81
C ASP A 104 14.43 -6.03 17.54
N GLY A 105 13.93 -4.79 17.67
CA GLY A 105 14.60 -3.63 18.26
C GLY A 105 13.64 -2.71 19.03
N ASP A 106 14.14 -1.57 19.49
CA ASP A 106 13.36 -0.58 20.25
C ASP A 106 12.80 0.49 19.30
N LEU A 107 11.47 0.60 19.16
CA LEU A 107 10.82 1.64 18.35
C LEU A 107 11.02 3.05 18.92
N ASP A 108 11.46 3.13 20.18
CA ASP A 108 11.81 4.39 20.83
C ASP A 108 13.12 4.99 20.28
N ASP A 109 13.88 4.23 19.47
CA ASP A 109 15.05 4.72 18.76
C ASP A 109 14.65 5.42 17.45
N ALA A 110 14.40 6.73 17.56
CA ALA A 110 14.12 7.62 16.45
C ALA A 110 15.19 7.60 15.34
N GLU A 111 16.46 7.33 15.68
CA GLU A 111 17.55 7.26 14.71
C GLU A 111 17.49 5.96 13.91
N ALA A 112 17.18 4.84 14.56
CA ALA A 112 16.94 3.56 13.89
C ALA A 112 15.71 3.63 12.96
N LEU A 113 14.61 4.24 13.44
CA LEU A 113 13.39 4.39 12.65
C LEU A 113 13.61 5.29 11.42
N SER A 114 14.29 6.42 11.59
CA SER A 114 14.61 7.32 10.48
C SER A 114 15.55 6.66 9.47
N GLY A 115 16.61 6.00 9.91
CA GLY A 115 17.52 5.27 9.01
C GLY A 115 16.81 4.18 8.20
N ALA A 116 15.87 3.47 8.82
CA ALA A 116 15.06 2.47 8.14
C ALA A 116 14.14 3.07 7.07
N LEU A 117 13.61 4.28 7.29
CA LEU A 117 12.78 4.99 6.31
C LEU A 117 13.61 5.61 5.18
N ASP A 118 14.79 6.14 5.49
CA ASP A 118 15.70 6.80 4.54
C ASP A 118 16.10 5.87 3.39
N ASP A 119 16.44 4.62 3.71
CA ASP A 119 16.82 3.59 2.73
C ASP A 119 15.67 3.24 1.75
N LYS A 120 14.43 3.58 2.12
CA LYS A 120 13.24 3.24 1.35
C LYS A 120 12.62 4.42 0.60
N LEU A 121 13.15 5.63 0.76
CA LEU A 121 12.64 6.83 0.09
C LEU A 121 12.55 6.68 -1.44
N ASN A 122 13.48 5.94 -2.05
CA ASN A 122 13.49 5.73 -3.51
C ASN A 122 12.58 4.60 -3.99
N ASN A 123 12.01 3.79 -3.08
CA ASN A 123 11.16 2.64 -3.41
C ASN A 123 9.67 2.97 -3.37
N VAL A 124 9.32 4.15 -2.85
CA VAL A 124 7.94 4.61 -2.73
C VAL A 124 7.55 5.43 -3.96
N ASN A 125 6.40 5.10 -4.54
CA ASN A 125 5.79 5.93 -5.57
C ASN A 125 4.89 6.99 -4.90
N TYR A 126 5.44 8.19 -4.72
CA TYR A 126 4.76 9.31 -4.07
C TYR A 126 3.53 9.82 -4.81
N THR A 127 3.44 9.62 -6.13
CA THR A 127 2.20 9.93 -6.87
C THR A 127 1.03 9.12 -6.30
N TYR A 128 1.22 7.82 -6.03
CA TYR A 128 0.16 7.01 -5.43
C TYR A 128 -0.10 7.34 -3.95
N VAL A 129 0.88 7.86 -3.22
CA VAL A 129 0.65 8.39 -1.86
C VAL A 129 -0.28 9.61 -1.89
N GLN A 130 -0.01 10.56 -2.78
CA GLN A 130 -0.86 11.74 -2.96
C GLN A 130 -2.26 11.36 -3.42
N GLU A 131 -2.36 10.42 -4.35
CA GLU A 131 -3.64 9.87 -4.80
C GLU A 131 -4.40 9.24 -3.61
N ALA A 132 -3.76 8.44 -2.76
CA ALA A 132 -4.38 7.88 -1.56
C ALA A 132 -4.91 8.98 -0.61
N GLN A 133 -4.14 10.06 -0.41
CA GLN A 133 -4.58 11.23 0.35
C GLN A 133 -5.86 11.84 -0.25
N GLN A 134 -5.92 12.04 -1.56
CA GLN A 134 -7.11 12.59 -2.22
C GLN A 134 -8.33 11.67 -2.05
N GLN A 135 -8.14 10.36 -2.12
CA GLN A 135 -9.24 9.39 -1.93
C GLN A 135 -9.74 9.37 -0.48
N ILE A 136 -8.87 9.57 0.52
CA ILE A 136 -9.29 9.78 1.92
C ILE A 136 -10.21 11.01 2.03
N LEU A 137 -9.83 12.14 1.43
CA LEU A 137 -10.64 13.35 1.46
C LEU A 137 -12.00 13.16 0.77
N ALA A 138 -12.01 12.46 -0.38
CA ALA A 138 -13.23 12.11 -1.10
C ALA A 138 -14.15 11.18 -0.27
N ALA A 139 -13.59 10.17 0.39
CA ALA A 139 -14.33 9.26 1.26
C ALA A 139 -15.03 10.03 2.40
N ARG A 140 -14.33 10.97 3.04
CA ARG A 140 -14.88 11.82 4.11
C ARG A 140 -16.00 12.73 3.58
N ALA A 141 -15.79 13.36 2.43
CA ALA A 141 -16.80 14.20 1.79
C ALA A 141 -18.08 13.40 1.43
N ALA A 142 -17.93 12.11 1.12
CA ALA A 142 -19.03 11.17 0.91
C ALA A 142 -19.62 10.58 2.21
N GLY A 143 -19.21 11.06 3.39
CA GLY A 143 -19.72 10.61 4.69
C GLY A 143 -19.14 9.27 5.19
N GLY A 144 -18.04 8.82 4.59
CA GLY A 144 -17.36 7.59 4.98
C GLY A 144 -16.53 7.72 6.24
N THR A 145 -16.25 6.56 6.85
CA THR A 145 -15.36 6.43 8.01
C THR A 145 -14.02 5.88 7.56
N VAL A 146 -12.98 6.71 7.59
CA VAL A 146 -11.61 6.31 7.23
C VAL A 146 -10.98 5.54 8.40
N SER A 147 -10.24 4.48 8.11
CA SER A 147 -9.59 3.68 9.17
C SER A 147 -8.34 4.38 9.72
N THR A 148 -7.97 4.05 10.96
CA THR A 148 -6.73 4.56 11.57
C THR A 148 -5.51 4.16 10.73
N ASP A 149 -5.48 2.92 10.24
CA ASP A 149 -4.38 2.40 9.41
C ASP A 149 -4.23 3.20 8.12
N GLN A 150 -5.34 3.54 7.44
CA GLN A 150 -5.31 4.35 6.23
C GLN A 150 -4.71 5.74 6.48
N TYR A 151 -5.09 6.39 7.59
CA TYR A 151 -4.49 7.66 7.96
C TYR A 151 -3.00 7.52 8.26
N VAL A 152 -2.61 6.56 9.08
CA VAL A 152 -1.21 6.34 9.46
C VAL A 152 -0.36 6.06 8.23
N PHE A 153 -0.80 5.17 7.33
CA PHE A 153 -0.03 4.80 6.14
C PHE A 153 0.10 5.96 5.15
N VAL A 154 -0.96 6.73 4.92
CA VAL A 154 -0.87 7.94 4.07
C VAL A 154 0.05 8.97 4.73
N THR A 155 -0.08 9.21 6.04
CA THR A 155 0.79 10.15 6.77
C THR A 155 2.26 9.76 6.66
N ILE A 156 2.62 8.48 6.87
CA ILE A 156 4.01 8.04 6.72
C ILE A 156 4.50 8.23 5.28
N GLY A 157 3.70 7.88 4.28
CA GLY A 157 4.04 8.13 2.89
C GLY A 157 4.30 9.61 2.58
N LEU A 158 3.50 10.52 3.15
CA LEU A 158 3.65 11.96 2.98
C LEU A 158 4.88 12.50 3.73
N ILE A 159 5.23 11.95 4.89
CA ILE A 159 6.48 12.25 5.60
C ILE A 159 7.68 11.87 4.73
N MET A 160 7.68 10.64 4.20
CA MET A 160 8.74 10.17 3.30
C MET A 160 8.85 11.06 2.06
N GLN A 161 7.70 11.47 1.50
CA GLN A 161 7.66 12.39 0.37
C GLN A 161 8.35 13.72 0.70
N GLU A 162 8.00 14.33 1.83
CA GLU A 162 8.56 15.61 2.27
C GLU A 162 10.09 15.50 2.46
N ALA A 163 10.57 14.41 3.08
CA ALA A 163 12.02 14.16 3.25
C ALA A 163 12.73 14.10 1.90
N ASN A 164 12.15 13.35 0.96
CA ASN A 164 12.68 13.19 -0.39
C ASN A 164 12.67 14.52 -1.18
N GLU A 165 11.63 15.34 -1.05
CA GLU A 165 11.54 16.65 -1.70
C GLU A 165 12.55 17.66 -1.13
N GLN A 166 12.80 17.62 0.17
CA GLN A 166 13.82 18.44 0.84
C GLN A 166 15.25 17.89 0.65
N GLY A 167 15.40 16.68 0.10
CA GLY A 167 16.70 16.02 -0.06
C GLY A 167 17.37 15.71 1.27
N THR A 168 16.57 15.45 2.31
CA THR A 168 17.01 15.24 3.68
C THR A 168 16.58 13.86 4.18
N ARG A 169 17.09 13.47 5.34
CA ARG A 169 16.66 12.26 6.05
C ARG A 169 15.32 12.50 6.73
N VAL A 170 14.51 11.46 6.90
CA VAL A 170 13.23 11.55 7.62
C VAL A 170 13.41 12.06 9.05
N GLY A 171 14.50 11.66 9.73
CA GLY A 171 14.81 12.14 11.08
C GLY A 171 15.30 13.58 11.14
N ASP A 172 15.75 14.13 10.01
CA ASP A 172 16.23 15.51 9.89
C ASP A 172 15.12 16.45 9.36
N LEU A 173 13.90 15.94 9.16
CA LEU A 173 12.78 16.74 8.70
C LEU A 173 12.40 17.76 9.76
N THR A 174 12.38 19.04 9.36
CA THR A 174 11.79 20.09 10.17
C THR A 174 10.31 20.22 9.81
N PHE A 175 9.42 19.86 10.73
CA PHE A 175 8.00 20.05 10.51
C PHE A 175 7.63 21.52 10.36
N VAL A 176 6.97 21.86 9.26
CA VAL A 176 6.43 23.21 9.03
C VAL A 176 4.96 23.23 9.47
N PRO A 177 4.59 24.03 10.51
CA PRO A 177 3.24 24.02 11.10
C PRO A 177 2.07 24.33 10.14
N ASP A 178 2.35 24.89 8.97
CA ASP A 178 1.37 25.23 7.94
C ASP A 178 1.55 24.42 6.63
N SER A 179 2.30 23.33 6.68
CA SER A 179 2.47 22.45 5.52
C SER A 179 1.18 21.68 5.18
N PRO A 180 1.02 21.22 3.93
CA PRO A 180 -0.06 20.29 3.56
C PRO A 180 -0.05 19.02 4.41
N LEU A 181 1.13 18.51 4.78
CA LEU A 181 1.28 17.37 5.70
C LEU A 181 0.72 17.69 7.08
N ALA A 182 1.07 18.85 7.65
CA ALA A 182 0.57 19.28 8.96
C ALA A 182 -0.94 19.39 8.99
N SER A 183 -1.51 20.03 7.97
CA SER A 183 -2.96 20.18 7.81
C SER A 183 -3.65 18.82 7.73
N PHE A 184 -3.09 17.89 6.95
CA PHE A 184 -3.64 16.54 6.83
C PHE A 184 -3.60 15.76 8.14
N VAL A 185 -2.48 15.82 8.88
CA VAL A 185 -2.34 15.13 10.18
C VAL A 185 -3.34 15.67 11.20
N ASP A 186 -3.52 16.99 11.26
CA ASP A 186 -4.45 17.62 12.19
C ASP A 186 -5.91 17.27 11.87
N GLU A 187 -6.26 17.25 10.58
CA GLU A 187 -7.56 16.77 10.14
C GLU A 187 -7.80 15.29 10.45
N ALA A 188 -6.78 14.44 10.24
CA ALA A 188 -6.85 13.01 10.51
C ALA A 188 -7.03 12.71 12.00
N VAL A 189 -6.30 13.41 12.88
CA VAL A 189 -6.47 13.32 14.33
C VAL A 189 -7.88 13.73 14.73
N ALA A 190 -8.36 14.88 14.25
CA ALA A 190 -9.71 15.35 14.56
C ALA A 190 -10.80 14.37 14.09
N ASP A 191 -10.63 13.77 12.92
CA ASP A 191 -11.54 12.77 12.38
C ASP A 191 -11.58 11.51 13.25
N LEU A 192 -10.42 10.96 13.64
CA LEU A 192 -10.34 9.80 14.52
C LEU A 192 -10.95 10.06 15.89
N GLU A 193 -10.74 11.25 16.47
CA GLU A 193 -11.35 11.62 17.75
C GLU A 193 -12.88 11.75 17.65
N ALA A 194 -13.39 12.29 16.54
CA ALA A 194 -14.83 12.34 16.27
C ALA A 194 -15.45 10.94 16.13
N GLN A 195 -14.66 9.96 15.67
CA GLN A 195 -15.04 8.54 15.62
C GLN A 195 -14.89 7.82 16.98
N GLY A 196 -14.40 8.50 18.04
CA GLY A 196 -14.11 7.89 19.33
C GLY A 196 -12.88 6.96 19.34
N LYS A 197 -11.99 7.09 18.35
CA LYS A 197 -10.73 6.34 18.24
C LYS A 197 -9.57 7.19 18.76
N SER A 198 -8.50 6.51 19.17
CA SER A 198 -7.28 7.20 19.58
C SER A 198 -6.52 7.76 18.38
N GLY A 199 -6.24 9.06 18.40
CA GLY A 199 -5.31 9.72 17.48
C GLY A 199 -3.84 9.66 17.93
N THR A 200 -3.50 8.87 18.96
CA THR A 200 -2.16 8.85 19.57
C THR A 200 -1.06 8.59 18.55
N ALA A 201 -1.19 7.60 17.67
CA ALA A 201 -0.15 7.29 16.68
C ALA A 201 0.14 8.47 15.75
N LEU A 202 -0.89 9.19 15.29
CA LEU A 202 -0.71 10.39 14.45
C LEU A 202 -0.13 11.56 15.24
N ARG A 203 -0.44 11.68 16.54
CA ARG A 203 0.16 12.69 17.43
C ARG A 203 1.63 12.38 17.70
N GLU A 204 1.99 11.13 17.90
CA GLU A 204 3.37 10.69 18.06
C GLU A 204 4.16 10.94 16.78
N LEU A 205 3.60 10.63 15.61
CA LEU A 205 4.18 11.00 14.32
C LEU A 205 4.35 12.52 14.19
N ARG A 206 3.36 13.31 14.62
CA ARG A 206 3.48 14.78 14.65
C ARG A 206 4.61 15.27 15.56
N ILE A 207 4.72 14.69 16.75
CA ILE A 207 5.77 15.04 17.74
C ILE A 207 7.14 14.65 17.19
N PHE A 208 7.27 13.46 16.62
CA PHE A 208 8.49 12.97 15.98
C PHE A 208 9.03 13.94 14.92
N LEU A 209 8.13 14.55 14.12
CA LEU A 209 8.53 15.53 13.10
C LEU A 209 8.83 16.92 13.69
N GLY A 210 8.30 17.23 14.88
CA GLY A 210 8.35 18.55 15.50
C GLY A 210 9.32 18.69 16.67
N SER A 211 10.06 17.64 17.04
CA SER A 211 11.05 17.70 18.10
C SER A 211 12.36 18.32 17.60
N GLU A 212 12.58 19.59 17.97
CA GLU A 212 13.93 20.18 18.07
C GLU A 212 14.72 19.62 19.27
#